data_AF-A0A2T2S1H5-F1
#
_entry.id   AF-A0A2T2S1H5-F1
#
_cell.length_a   1.000
_cell.length_b   1.000
_cell.length_c   1.000
_cell.angle_alpha   90.00
_cell.angle_beta   90.00
_cell.angle_gamma   90.00
#
_symmetry.space_group_name_H-M   'P 1'
#
loop_
_entity.id
_entity.type
_entity.pdbx_description
1 polymer ?
#
loop_
_entity_poly.entity_id
_entity_poly.type
_entity_poly.pdbx_seq_one_letter_code
_entity_poly.pdbx_strand_id
1 'polypeptide(L)'
;MPEPQQSQAPLPIPARVHYELLLQLLERQTLPATESSPELWQQVQALVTTLRKALAQQKELEASCDAARLPYESRWSLNSRPGQERKS
;
A
#
# COMPACT_ATOMS: atom_id res chain seq x y z
N MET A 1 -28.98 -23.82 18.01
CA MET A 1 -28.74 -22.36 17.99
C MET A 1 -27.40 -22.15 17.32
N PRO A 2 -27.29 -21.42 16.20
CA PRO A 2 -25.98 -21.07 15.65
C PRO A 2 -25.47 -19.79 16.32
N GLU A 3 -24.24 -19.84 16.82
CA GLU A 3 -23.49 -18.67 17.29
C GLU A 3 -23.35 -17.63 16.16
N PRO A 4 -23.38 -16.32 16.45
CA PRO A 4 -23.13 -15.30 15.44
C PRO A 4 -21.67 -15.45 15.00
N GLN A 5 -21.48 -16.03 13.82
CA GLN A 5 -20.19 -16.12 13.16
C GLN A 5 -19.59 -14.73 13.12
N GLN A 6 -18.54 -14.56 13.92
CA GLN A 6 -17.73 -13.36 14.06
C GLN A 6 -17.44 -12.84 12.65
N SER A 7 -18.01 -11.68 12.32
CA SER A 7 -17.76 -11.00 11.07
C SER A 7 -16.28 -10.69 11.03
N GLN A 8 -15.51 -11.53 10.35
CA GLN A 8 -14.07 -11.40 10.22
C GLN A 8 -13.84 -10.07 9.52
N ALA A 9 -13.44 -9.05 10.28
CA ALA A 9 -13.23 -7.72 9.73
C ALA A 9 -12.22 -7.84 8.59
N PRO A 10 -12.49 -7.25 7.42
CA PRO A 10 -11.64 -7.41 6.26
C PRO A 10 -10.22 -6.96 6.59
N LEU A 11 -9.24 -7.71 6.08
CA LEU A 11 -7.83 -7.40 6.30
C LEU A 11 -7.54 -5.99 5.74
N PRO A 12 -7.08 -5.05 6.57
CA PRO A 12 -6.82 -3.69 6.12
C PRO A 12 -5.50 -3.68 5.33
N ILE A 13 -5.61 -3.73 4.00
CA ILE A 13 -4.45 -3.69 3.10
C ILE A 13 -4.27 -2.23 2.66
N PRO A 14 -3.06 -1.64 2.75
CA PRO A 14 -2.83 -0.27 2.29
C PRO A 14 -3.17 -0.11 0.81
N ALA A 15 -3.74 1.01 0.39
CA ALA A 15 -4.02 1.22 -1.03
C ALA A 15 -2.70 1.41 -1.80
N ARG A 16 -2.53 0.67 -2.91
CA ARG A 16 -1.36 0.71 -3.79
C ARG A 16 -0.98 2.12 -4.25
N VAL A 17 -1.98 2.99 -4.42
CA VAL A 17 -1.85 4.41 -4.78
C VAL A 17 -0.88 5.18 -3.87
N HIS A 18 -0.75 4.77 -2.60
CA HIS A 18 0.18 5.41 -1.67
C HIS A 18 1.63 5.21 -2.10
N TYR A 19 2.00 4.00 -2.53
CA TYR A 19 3.33 3.69 -3.02
C TYR A 19 3.61 4.34 -4.37
N GLU A 20 2.62 4.45 -5.24
CA GLU A 20 2.75 5.10 -6.55
C GLU A 20 3.02 6.61 -6.42
N LEU A 21 2.29 7.30 -5.54
CA LEU A 21 2.55 8.72 -5.23
C LEU A 21 3.95 8.93 -4.64
N LEU A 22 4.37 8.05 -3.73
CA LEU A 22 5.67 8.12 -3.09
C LEU A 22 6.81 7.86 -4.10
N LEU A 23 6.62 6.89 -5.00
CA LEU A 23 7.51 6.64 -6.14
C LEU A 23 7.59 7.85 -7.07
N GLN A 24 6.45 8.43 -7.47
CA GLN A 24 6.44 9.62 -8.33
C GLN A 24 7.14 10.80 -7.68
N LEU A 25 7.00 11.00 -6.37
CA LEU A 25 7.68 12.06 -5.64
C LEU A 25 9.20 11.82 -5.60
N LEU A 26 9.63 10.60 -5.27
CA LEU A 26 11.04 10.23 -5.27
C LEU A 26 11.66 10.37 -6.67
N GLU A 27 10.97 9.91 -7.71
CA GLU A 27 11.50 9.91 -9.08
C GLU A 27 11.49 11.30 -9.72
N ARG A 28 10.45 12.10 -9.47
CA ARG A 28 10.27 13.40 -10.16
C ARG A 28 10.78 14.60 -9.36
N GLN A 29 10.87 14.50 -8.04
CA GLN A 29 11.30 15.61 -7.20
C GLN A 29 12.63 15.30 -6.50
N THR A 30 12.75 14.12 -5.87
CA THR A 30 13.93 13.82 -5.04
C THR A 30 15.15 13.41 -5.86
N LEU A 31 15.02 12.53 -6.86
CA LEU A 31 16.11 12.13 -7.75
C LEU A 31 16.81 13.34 -8.40
N PRO A 32 16.09 14.23 -9.13
CA PRO A 32 16.72 15.40 -9.75
C PRO A 32 17.34 16.36 -8.71
N ALA A 33 16.72 16.51 -7.53
CA ALA A 33 17.28 17.33 -6.45
C ALA A 33 18.58 16.75 -5.85
N THR A 34 18.81 15.43 -6.00
CA THR A 34 20.00 14.73 -5.51
C THR A 34 21.09 14.51 -6.58
N GLU A 35 20.92 15.02 -7.80
CA GLU A 35 21.91 14.82 -8.89
C GLU A 35 23.30 15.36 -8.55
N SER A 36 23.38 16.41 -7.71
CA SER A 36 24.66 16.97 -7.24
C SER A 36 25.33 16.14 -6.13
N SER A 37 24.70 15.06 -5.66
CA SER A 37 25.18 14.23 -4.55
C SER A 37 25.00 12.74 -4.85
N PRO A 38 26.04 12.07 -5.39
CA PRO A 38 25.92 10.68 -5.83
C PRO A 38 25.54 9.70 -4.71
N GLU A 39 25.94 9.96 -3.46
CA GLU A 39 25.53 9.15 -2.30
C GLU A 39 24.02 9.22 -2.04
N LEU A 40 23.44 10.43 -2.07
CA LEU A 40 22.00 10.63 -1.89
C LEU A 40 21.22 10.05 -3.07
N TRP A 41 21.73 10.21 -4.30
CA TRP A 41 21.11 9.65 -5.50
C TRP A 41 21.00 8.11 -5.41
N GLN A 42 22.07 7.44 -4.97
CA GLN A 42 22.06 6.00 -4.72
C GLN A 42 21.06 5.60 -3.62
N GLN A 43 20.97 6.36 -2.52
CA GLN A 43 19.98 6.12 -1.47
C GLN A 43 18.54 6.27 -1.98
N VAL A 44 18.26 7.29 -2.78
CA VAL A 44 16.93 7.52 -3.37
C VAL A 44 16.60 6.41 -4.37
N GLN A 45 17.53 5.98 -5.22
CA GLN A 45 17.32 4.83 -6.10
C GLN A 45 17.06 3.53 -5.35
N ALA A 46 17.78 3.29 -4.24
CA ALA A 46 17.56 2.12 -3.38
C ALA A 46 16.15 2.17 -2.75
N LEU A 47 15.70 3.35 -2.32
CA LEU A 47 14.34 3.58 -1.82
C LEU A 47 13.28 3.28 -2.88
N VAL A 48 13.43 3.83 -4.10
CA VAL A 48 12.54 3.58 -5.25
C VAL A 48 12.45 2.08 -5.54
N THR A 49 13.60 1.40 -5.58
CA THR A 49 13.66 -0.05 -5.83
C THR A 49 12.94 -0.84 -4.74
N THR A 50 13.14 -0.48 -3.48
CA THR A 50 12.49 -1.13 -2.33
C THR A 50 10.99 -0.94 -2.38
N LEU A 51 10.49 0.26 -2.69
CA LEU A 51 9.06 0.54 -2.79
C LEU A 51 8.41 -0.24 -3.94
N ARG A 52 9.07 -0.35 -5.09
CA ARG A 52 8.58 -1.19 -6.20
C ARG A 52 8.48 -2.67 -5.81
N LYS A 53 9.46 -3.18 -5.07
CA LYS A 53 9.43 -4.55 -4.53
C LYS A 53 8.30 -4.73 -3.52
N ALA A 54 8.12 -3.79 -2.60
CA ALA A 54 7.02 -3.81 -1.63
C ALA A 54 5.65 -3.82 -2.32
N LEU A 55 5.47 -3.01 -3.37
CA LEU A 55 4.25 -2.98 -4.18
C LEU A 55 3.98 -4.32 -4.87
N ALA A 56 5.02 -4.97 -5.41
CA ALA A 56 4.89 -6.30 -6.00
C ALA A 56 4.48 -7.36 -4.96
N GLN A 57 5.13 -7.37 -3.79
CA GLN A 57 4.79 -8.26 -2.68
C GLN A 57 3.36 -8.03 -2.19
N GLN A 58 2.93 -6.77 -2.15
CA GLN A 58 1.57 -6.43 -1.79
C GLN A 58 0.55 -6.99 -2.79
N LYS A 59 0.83 -6.89 -4.09
CA LYS A 59 0.00 -7.49 -5.14
C LYS A 59 -0.09 -9.02 -4.99
N GLU A 60 1.01 -9.67 -4.64
CA GLU A 60 1.03 -11.11 -4.34
C GLU A 60 0.21 -11.44 -3.08
N LEU A 61 0.26 -10.59 -2.06
CA LEU A 61 -0.56 -10.74 -0.86
C LEU A 61 -2.05 -10.61 -1.19
N GLU A 62 -2.45 -9.61 -1.98
CA GLU A 62 -3.83 -9.44 -2.43
C GLU A 62 -4.29 -10.64 -3.27
N ALA A 63 -3.45 -11.11 -4.20
CA ALA A 63 -3.74 -12.32 -4.99
C ALA A 63 -3.86 -13.58 -4.10
N SER A 64 -3.07 -13.67 -3.03
CA SER A 64 -3.16 -14.76 -2.04
C SER A 64 -4.42 -14.66 -1.21
N CYS A 65 -4.85 -13.45 -0.82
CA CYS A 65 -6.12 -13.21 -0.15
C CYS A 65 -7.31 -13.58 -1.05
N ASP A 66 -7.28 -13.17 -2.32
CA ASP A 66 -8.28 -13.54 -3.32
C ASP A 66 -8.36 -15.07 -3.49
N ALA A 67 -7.21 -15.75 -3.62
CA ALA A 67 -7.14 -17.21 -3.70
C ALA A 67 -7.68 -17.90 -2.44
N ALA A 68 -7.41 -17.33 -1.26
CA ALA A 68 -7.89 -17.81 0.03
C ALA A 68 -9.35 -17.40 0.34
N ARG A 69 -10.00 -16.62 -0.54
CA ARG A 69 -11.33 -16.01 -0.31
C ARG A 69 -11.40 -15.21 1.00
N LEU A 70 -10.28 -14.60 1.38
CA LEU A 70 -10.22 -13.71 2.54
C LEU A 70 -10.66 -12.30 2.12
N PRO A 71 -11.69 -11.73 2.78
CA PRO A 71 -12.09 -10.36 2.50
C PRO A 71 -10.98 -9.41 2.92
N TYR A 72 -10.55 -8.54 2.00
CA TYR A 72 -9.61 -7.46 2.26
C TYR A 72 -10.20 -6.11 1.85
N GLU A 73 -9.76 -5.05 2.51
CA GLU A 73 -10.21 -3.69 2.24
C GLU A 73 -9.00 -2.80 1.95
N SER A 74 -9.00 -2.17 0.77
CA SER A 74 -7.95 -1.22 0.37
C SER A 74 -8.11 0.09 1.13
N ARG A 75 -7.22 0.36 2.09
CA ARG A 75 -7.21 1.60 2.89
C ARG A 75 -6.19 2.61 2.38
N TRP A 76 -6.69 3.75 1.93
CA TRP A 76 -5.87 4.91 1.54
C TRP A 76 -5.39 5.76 2.73
N SER A 77 -6.00 5.58 3.91
CA SER A 77 -5.69 6.35 5.13
C SER A 77 -6.05 5.54 6.39
N LEU A 78 -5.27 5.71 7.45
CA LEU A 78 -5.53 5.09 8.76
C LEU A 78 -6.84 5.58 9.41
N ASN A 79 -7.44 6.66 8.90
CA ASN A 79 -8.70 7.24 9.36
C ASN A 79 -9.95 6.51 8.86
N SER A 80 -9.82 5.51 7.99
CA SER A 80 -10.95 4.67 7.58
C SER A 80 -11.29 3.69 8.70
N ARG A 81 -12.12 4.13 9.64
CA ARG A 81 -12.79 3.22 10.59
C ARG A 81 -13.68 2.27 9.79
N PRO A 82 -13.55 0.94 9.96
CA PRO A 82 -14.50 0.00 9.36
C PRO A 82 -15.89 0.33 9.92
N GLY A 83 -16.83 0.73 9.04
CA GLY A 83 -18.20 1.07 9.41
C GLY A 83 -18.67 2.49 9.11
N GLN A 84 -17.91 3.34 8.40
CA GLN A 84 -18.42 4.63 7.92
C GLN A 84 -18.90 4.58 6.46
N GLU A 85 -19.79 3.63 6.17
CA GLU A 85 -20.65 3.68 4.98
C GLU A 85 -21.73 4.75 5.25
N ARG A 86 -21.37 6.03 5.12
CA ARG A 86 -22.38 7.08 4.99
C ARG A 86 -22.89 7.05 3.56
N LYS A 87 -24.07 6.45 3.39
CA LYS A 87 -24.97 6.64 2.25
C LYS A 87 -24.84 8.07 1.71
N SER A 88 -24.62 8.21 0.42
CA SER A 88 -24.95 9.42 -0.35
C SER A 88 -25.57 8.98 -1.66
#